data_AF-A0A3Q3IPV8-F1
#
_entry.id   AF-A0A3Q3IPV8-F1
#
_cell.length_a   1.000
_cell.length_b   1.000
_cell.length_c   1.000
_cell.angle_alpha   90.00
_cell.angle_beta   90.00
_cell.angle_gamma   90.00
#
_symmetry.space_group_name_H-M   'P 1'
#
loop_
_entity.id
_entity.type
_entity.pdbx_description
1 polymer ?
#
loop_
_entity_poly.entity_id
_entity_poly.type
_entity_poly.pdbx_seq_one_letter_code
_entity_poly.pdbx_strand_id
1 'polypeptide(L)'
;MATLDGWTTLAVELAHTRPLDETRGVAVQVVLSYSTQTGDRRTRVHTLTLQCSHRLQETFRHYQAQTLLAFYCKKMYCAVLERPLQELREELQTDLTEALASYRKHCCSASVSAGQLVLPQHLRALPVYINSLRKSEVLLPGLRSSVHQRLQQRCQVLSMDTCCTATHFYPQLLPLPLSVDSSNLPNPEEALRCCGASLDPRGLYLVHAPLTLLLWVGTRVPTSSLVELFNTSCFSSLSSGETKLLVLENPLSISVRSLINTLNSQVPCARKLWVVKEGDTCEEALQRHLVEDKSPNGGASYTDFLYHLHVSSVRLLQ
;
A
#
# COMPACT_ATOMS: atom_id res chain seq x y z
N MET A 1 5.95 -10.16 -24.78
CA MET A 1 4.66 -9.62 -24.28
C MET A 1 3.77 -9.40 -25.48
N ALA A 2 2.55 -9.94 -25.49
CA ALA A 2 1.66 -9.85 -26.66
C ALA A 2 1.03 -8.45 -26.79
N THR A 3 0.65 -7.83 -25.67
CA THR A 3 0.12 -6.47 -25.58
C THR A 3 0.75 -5.74 -24.40
N LEU A 4 0.74 -4.41 -24.47
CA LEU A 4 1.30 -3.48 -23.47
C LEU A 4 0.40 -2.25 -23.43
N ASP A 5 0.19 -1.71 -22.23
CA ASP A 5 -0.53 -0.46 -22.01
C ASP A 5 0.28 0.50 -21.11
N GLY A 6 -0.29 1.67 -20.82
CA GLY A 6 0.35 2.67 -19.96
C GLY A 6 0.47 2.28 -18.49
N TRP A 7 -0.20 1.22 -18.05
CA TRP A 7 -0.22 0.75 -16.66
C TRP A 7 0.69 -0.44 -16.44
N THR A 8 1.11 -1.11 -17.52
CA THR A 8 1.93 -2.31 -17.46
C THR A 8 3.29 -2.03 -16.82
N THR A 9 3.49 -2.53 -15.59
CA THR A 9 4.74 -2.35 -14.84
C THR A 9 5.47 -3.66 -14.61
N LEU A 10 6.75 -3.71 -14.98
CA LEU A 10 7.64 -4.85 -14.75
C LEU A 10 8.65 -4.55 -13.63
N ALA A 11 9.00 -5.58 -12.86
CA ALA A 11 10.12 -5.54 -11.93
C ALA A 11 11.20 -6.53 -12.41
N VAL A 12 12.46 -6.10 -12.36
CA VAL A 12 13.60 -6.89 -12.81
C VAL A 12 14.62 -6.94 -11.68
N GLU A 13 15.04 -8.15 -11.32
CA GLU A 13 16.13 -8.38 -10.37
C GLU A 13 17.46 -8.45 -11.13
N LEU A 14 18.46 -7.73 -10.64
CA LEU A 14 19.79 -7.68 -11.24
C LEU A 14 20.80 -8.27 -10.27
N ALA A 15 21.73 -9.08 -10.79
CA ALA A 15 22.81 -9.69 -10.02
C ALA A 15 24.17 -9.23 -10.56
N HIS A 16 25.15 -9.10 -9.66
CA HIS A 16 26.52 -8.73 -10.02
C HIS A 16 27.28 -9.96 -10.50
N THR A 17 27.76 -9.94 -11.74
CA THR A 17 28.69 -10.97 -12.26
C THR A 17 30.15 -10.53 -12.18
N ARG A 18 30.39 -9.22 -12.09
CA ARG A 18 31.70 -8.58 -12.04
C ARG A 18 31.64 -7.35 -11.12
N PRO A 19 32.78 -6.92 -10.53
CA PRO A 19 32.83 -5.67 -9.79
C PRO A 19 32.49 -4.48 -10.68
N LEU A 20 31.87 -3.45 -10.09
CA LEU A 20 31.50 -2.22 -10.77
C LEU A 20 32.58 -1.15 -10.58
N ASP A 21 32.74 -0.31 -11.59
CA ASP A 21 33.63 0.85 -11.54
C ASP A 21 32.84 2.07 -11.03
N GLU A 22 33.21 2.57 -9.84
CA GLU A 22 32.59 3.74 -9.22
C GLU A 22 32.62 4.98 -10.11
N THR A 23 33.71 5.19 -10.85
CA THR A 23 33.91 6.40 -11.65
C THR A 23 32.99 6.45 -12.87
N ARG A 24 32.70 5.28 -13.43
CA ARG A 24 31.84 5.13 -14.62
C ARG A 24 30.38 4.96 -14.26
N GLY A 25 30.09 4.45 -13.07
CA GLY A 25 28.74 4.07 -12.67
C GLY A 25 28.17 2.93 -13.53
N VAL A 26 26.85 2.81 -13.53
CA VAL A 26 26.11 1.80 -14.33
C VAL A 26 25.06 2.50 -15.18
N ALA A 27 24.97 2.11 -16.45
CA ALA A 27 23.86 2.47 -17.32
C ALA A 27 22.96 1.25 -17.53
N VAL A 28 21.68 1.40 -17.23
CA VAL A 28 20.63 0.42 -17.54
C VAL A 28 19.83 0.97 -18.71
N GLN A 29 19.77 0.23 -19.79
CA GLN A 29 18.97 0.57 -20.96
C GLN A 29 17.89 -0.48 -21.19
N VAL A 30 16.64 -0.03 -21.23
CA VAL A 30 15.48 -0.85 -21.57
C VAL A 30 15.02 -0.46 -22.97
N VAL A 31 15.05 -1.42 -23.88
CA VAL A 31 14.64 -1.25 -25.27
C VAL A 31 13.35 -2.03 -25.51
N LEU A 32 12.27 -1.32 -25.80
CA LEU A 32 10.97 -1.89 -26.13
C LEU A 32 10.70 -1.68 -27.62
N SER A 33 10.66 -2.78 -28.39
CA SER A 33 10.19 -2.76 -29.77
C SER A 33 8.75 -3.24 -29.85
N TYR A 34 7.87 -2.46 -30.48
CA TYR A 34 6.43 -2.74 -30.54
C TYR A 34 5.82 -2.22 -31.86
N SER A 35 4.64 -2.73 -32.19
CA SER A 35 3.83 -2.21 -33.29
C SER A 35 2.69 -1.38 -32.73
N THR A 36 2.46 -0.19 -33.28
CA THR A 36 1.32 0.66 -32.91
C THR A 36 0.01 0.09 -33.48
N GLN A 37 -1.12 0.61 -33.01
CA GLN A 37 -2.45 0.29 -33.57
C GLN A 37 -2.58 0.69 -35.05
N THR A 38 -1.77 1.65 -35.51
CA THR A 38 -1.69 2.07 -36.91
C THR A 38 -0.81 1.16 -37.78
N GLY A 39 -0.13 0.17 -37.19
CA GLY A 39 0.77 -0.75 -37.89
C GLY A 39 2.23 -0.30 -37.96
N ASP A 40 2.58 0.86 -37.38
CA ASP A 40 3.96 1.35 -37.38
C ASP A 40 4.81 0.52 -36.41
N ARG A 41 5.97 0.04 -36.87
CA ARG A 41 6.99 -0.51 -35.96
C ARG A 41 7.74 0.64 -35.31
N ARG A 42 7.72 0.70 -33.98
CA ARG A 42 8.44 1.71 -33.20
C ARG A 42 9.32 1.05 -32.16
N THR A 43 10.38 1.76 -31.78
CA THR A 43 11.27 1.38 -30.69
C THR A 43 11.27 2.51 -29.67
N ARG A 44 11.00 2.17 -28.41
CA ARG A 44 11.11 3.07 -27.26
C ARG A 44 12.32 2.66 -26.43
N VAL A 45 13.18 3.61 -26.11
CA VAL A 45 14.39 3.39 -25.34
C VAL A 45 14.33 4.23 -24.07
N HIS A 46 14.48 3.57 -22.92
CA HIS A 46 14.67 4.23 -21.63
C HIS A 46 16.11 3.97 -21.18
N THR A 47 16.84 5.03 -20.88
CA THR A 47 18.21 4.93 -20.36
C THR A 47 18.26 5.55 -18.98
N LEU A 48 18.74 4.80 -18.00
CA LEU A 48 18.93 5.23 -16.62
C LEU A 48 20.40 5.06 -16.26
N THR A 49 21.06 6.14 -15.86
CA THR A 49 22.43 6.11 -15.34
C THR A 49 22.41 6.20 -13.82
N LEU A 50 23.09 5.27 -13.17
CA LEU A 50 23.16 5.14 -11.72
C LEU A 50 24.62 5.30 -11.27
N GLN A 51 24.79 5.96 -10.13
CA GLN A 51 26.08 6.03 -9.46
C GLN A 51 26.37 4.72 -8.73
N CYS A 52 27.65 4.41 -8.58
CA CYS A 52 28.12 3.26 -7.83
C CYS A 52 28.94 3.72 -6.64
N SER A 53 28.86 2.99 -5.54
CA SER A 53 29.61 3.28 -4.32
C SER A 53 29.96 1.99 -3.58
N HIS A 54 31.17 1.93 -3.07
CA HIS A 54 31.70 0.93 -2.14
C HIS A 54 31.27 1.23 -0.70
N ARG A 55 30.73 2.42 -0.43
CA ARG A 55 30.25 2.82 0.89
C ARG A 55 28.77 2.47 1.04
N LEU A 56 28.49 1.48 1.89
CA LEU A 56 27.12 1.06 2.21
C LEU A 56 26.20 2.23 2.63
N GLN A 57 26.74 3.21 3.36
CA GLN A 57 25.95 4.38 3.79
C GLN A 57 25.37 5.17 2.62
N GLU A 58 26.14 5.32 1.54
CA GLU A 58 25.66 6.00 0.32
C GLU A 58 24.60 5.17 -0.39
N THR A 59 24.74 3.84 -0.41
CA THR A 59 23.72 2.92 -0.94
C THR A 59 22.39 3.05 -0.18
N PHE A 60 22.41 3.00 1.15
CA PHE A 60 21.21 3.15 1.98
C PHE A 60 20.53 4.52 1.85
N ARG A 61 21.28 5.58 1.52
CA ARG A 61 20.72 6.92 1.29
C ARG A 61 19.86 6.97 0.02
N HIS A 62 20.14 6.16 -0.99
CA HIS A 62 19.41 6.18 -2.26
C HIS A 62 18.24 5.18 -2.33
N TYR A 63 18.05 4.36 -1.30
CA TYR A 63 16.94 3.41 -1.28
C TYR A 63 15.59 4.10 -1.21
N GLN A 64 14.60 3.53 -1.87
CA GLN A 64 13.22 4.02 -1.86
C GLN A 64 12.30 2.91 -1.35
N ALA A 65 11.65 3.13 -0.21
CA ALA A 65 10.79 2.13 0.42
C ALA A 65 9.66 1.64 -0.51
N GLN A 66 9.05 2.52 -1.30
CA GLN A 66 7.96 2.17 -2.22
C GLN A 66 8.45 1.28 -3.37
N THR A 67 9.62 1.58 -3.94
CA THR A 67 10.23 0.76 -5.00
C THR A 67 10.59 -0.63 -4.49
N LEU A 68 11.15 -0.73 -3.29
CA LEU A 68 11.43 -2.02 -2.65
C LEU A 68 10.14 -2.80 -2.37
N LEU A 69 9.11 -2.15 -1.85
CA LEU A 69 7.79 -2.79 -1.67
C LEU A 69 7.26 -3.33 -3.01
N ALA A 70 7.28 -2.53 -4.07
CA ALA A 70 6.78 -2.94 -5.39
C ALA A 70 7.56 -4.15 -5.94
N PHE A 71 8.89 -4.14 -5.79
CA PHE A 71 9.75 -5.26 -6.14
C PHE A 71 9.42 -6.51 -5.33
N TYR A 72 9.44 -6.44 -4.00
CA TYR A 72 9.15 -7.57 -3.12
C TYR A 72 7.74 -8.12 -3.34
N CYS A 73 6.75 -7.25 -3.54
CA CYS A 73 5.39 -7.67 -3.86
C CYS A 73 5.38 -8.52 -5.13
N LYS A 74 5.96 -8.04 -6.23
CA LYS A 74 5.97 -8.78 -7.50
C LYS A 74 6.79 -10.07 -7.39
N LYS A 75 7.95 -10.05 -6.74
CA LYS A 75 8.79 -11.23 -6.47
C LYS A 75 8.01 -12.30 -5.71
N MET A 76 7.40 -11.94 -4.58
CA MET A 76 6.64 -12.87 -3.75
C MET A 76 5.41 -13.39 -4.48
N TYR A 77 4.63 -12.51 -5.13
CA TYR A 77 3.40 -12.92 -5.82
C TYR A 77 3.67 -13.85 -7.00
N CYS A 78 4.79 -13.69 -7.70
CA CYS A 78 5.24 -14.67 -8.69
C CYS A 78 5.56 -16.02 -8.04
N ALA A 79 6.33 -16.01 -6.95
CA ALA A 79 6.79 -17.22 -6.25
C ALA A 79 5.68 -18.01 -5.54
N VAL A 80 4.53 -17.39 -5.22
CA VAL A 80 3.37 -18.07 -4.58
C VAL A 80 2.87 -19.29 -5.36
N LEU A 81 3.10 -19.34 -6.67
CA LEU A 81 2.68 -20.49 -7.49
C LEU A 81 3.55 -21.74 -7.28
N GLU A 82 4.75 -21.56 -6.74
CA GLU A 82 5.79 -22.60 -6.70
C GLU A 82 6.27 -22.89 -5.28
N ARG A 83 6.10 -21.94 -4.34
CA ARG A 83 6.66 -22.01 -2.98
C ARG A 83 5.58 -21.86 -1.90
N PRO A 84 5.74 -22.52 -0.74
CA PRO A 84 4.84 -22.35 0.40
C PRO A 84 4.75 -20.90 0.87
N LEU A 85 3.53 -20.45 1.21
CA LEU A 85 3.27 -19.07 1.64
C LEU A 85 4.05 -18.67 2.90
N GLN A 86 4.24 -19.63 3.81
CA GLN A 86 4.98 -19.40 5.06
C GLN A 86 6.44 -19.04 4.77
N GLU A 87 7.11 -19.79 3.89
CA GLU A 87 8.48 -19.52 3.49
C GLU A 87 8.63 -18.11 2.88
N LEU A 88 7.71 -17.71 2.00
CA LEU A 88 7.73 -16.38 1.38
C LEU A 88 7.56 -15.25 2.41
N ARG A 89 6.71 -15.47 3.43
CA ARG A 89 6.52 -14.50 4.52
C ARG A 89 7.72 -14.44 5.46
N GLU A 90 8.42 -15.54 5.65
CA GLU A 90 9.66 -15.59 6.44
C GLU A 90 10.81 -14.92 5.68
N GLU A 91 10.94 -15.17 4.37
CA GLU A 91 11.91 -14.49 3.50
C GLU A 91 11.79 -12.97 3.59
N LEU A 92 10.58 -12.41 3.45
CA LEU A 92 10.35 -10.96 3.60
C LEU A 92 10.82 -10.41 4.96
N GLN A 93 10.67 -11.18 6.03
CA GLN A 93 11.09 -10.78 7.37
C GLN A 93 12.60 -10.88 7.52
N THR A 94 13.22 -11.96 7.02
CA THR A 94 14.66 -12.20 7.05
C THR A 94 15.38 -11.11 6.27
N ASP A 95 15.00 -10.86 5.01
CA ASP A 95 15.63 -9.86 4.14
C ASP A 95 15.60 -8.46 4.79
N LEU A 96 14.47 -8.08 5.38
CA LEU A 96 14.36 -6.79 6.08
C LEU A 96 15.22 -6.76 7.35
N THR A 97 15.26 -7.85 8.11
CA THR A 97 16.05 -7.94 9.35
C THR A 97 17.54 -7.83 9.04
N GLU A 98 18.02 -8.54 8.01
CA GLU A 98 19.40 -8.51 7.55
C GLU A 98 19.79 -7.12 7.02
N ALA A 99 18.92 -6.48 6.23
CA ALA A 99 19.15 -5.12 5.76
C ALA A 99 19.32 -4.12 6.92
N LEU A 100 18.48 -4.22 7.96
CA LEU A 100 18.56 -3.35 9.14
C LEU A 100 19.78 -3.66 10.01
N ALA A 101 20.12 -4.94 10.20
CA ALA A 101 21.32 -5.35 10.91
C ALA A 101 22.59 -4.85 10.19
N SER A 102 22.64 -5.00 8.87
CA SER A 102 23.74 -4.48 8.04
C SER A 102 23.88 -2.97 8.13
N TYR A 103 22.76 -2.23 8.09
CA TYR A 103 22.76 -0.79 8.28
C TYR A 103 23.30 -0.39 9.67
N ARG A 104 22.85 -1.08 10.72
CA ARG A 104 23.31 -0.83 12.09
C ARG A 104 24.82 -1.08 12.23
N LYS A 105 25.32 -2.17 11.67
CA LYS A 105 26.75 -2.55 11.75
C LYS A 105 27.68 -1.59 11.03
N HIS A 106 27.29 -1.14 9.82
CA HIS A 106 28.21 -0.44 8.92
C HIS A 106 27.95 1.07 8.80
N CYS A 107 26.76 1.55 9.16
CA CYS A 107 26.36 2.95 8.93
C CYS A 107 26.06 3.75 10.20
N CYS A 108 25.94 3.09 11.35
CA CYS A 108 25.67 3.75 12.63
C CYS A 108 26.98 3.95 13.42
N SER A 109 27.06 5.08 14.14
CA SER A 109 28.15 5.33 15.08
C SER A 109 28.07 4.37 16.28
N ALA A 110 29.22 4.09 16.90
CA ALA A 110 29.31 3.23 18.10
C ALA A 110 28.50 3.72 19.32
N SER A 111 27.93 4.93 19.25
CA SER A 111 27.14 5.56 20.31
C SER A 111 25.66 5.15 20.36
N VAL A 112 25.17 4.35 19.42
CA VAL A 112 23.76 3.91 19.41
C VAL A 112 23.53 2.82 20.45
N SER A 113 22.66 3.09 21.42
CA SER A 113 22.24 2.11 22.44
C SER A 113 21.65 0.84 21.81
N ALA A 114 21.91 -0.31 22.44
CA ALA A 114 21.37 -1.60 22.01
C ALA A 114 19.83 -1.64 22.03
N GLY A 115 19.18 -0.82 22.87
CA GLY A 115 17.72 -0.75 22.97
C GLY A 115 17.03 0.13 21.92
N GLN A 116 17.78 0.75 20.99
CA GLN A 116 17.21 1.60 19.95
C GLN A 116 17.21 0.89 18.59
N LEU A 117 16.05 0.84 17.94
CA LEU A 117 15.96 0.46 16.52
C LEU A 117 16.35 1.66 15.65
N VAL A 118 17.39 1.52 14.84
CA VAL A 118 17.82 2.56 13.91
C VAL A 118 17.38 2.20 12.49
N LEU A 119 16.65 3.12 11.86
CA LEU A 119 16.18 2.98 10.49
C LEU A 119 16.83 4.04 9.59
N PRO A 120 17.27 3.68 8.37
CA PRO A 120 17.64 4.66 7.35
C PRO A 120 16.46 5.59 7.06
N GLN A 121 16.72 6.88 6.85
CA GLN A 121 15.68 7.89 6.64
C GLN A 121 14.68 7.50 5.55
N HIS A 122 15.16 7.06 4.38
CA HIS A 122 14.31 6.69 3.24
C HIS A 122 13.69 5.29 3.35
N LEU A 123 14.02 4.53 4.40
CA LEU A 123 13.45 3.22 4.70
C LEU A 123 12.53 3.22 5.92
N ARG A 124 12.22 4.36 6.54
CA ARG A 124 11.34 4.42 7.71
C ARG A 124 9.96 3.80 7.48
N ALA A 125 9.43 3.94 6.26
CA ALA A 125 8.15 3.35 5.88
C ALA A 125 8.25 1.88 5.44
N LEU A 126 9.46 1.35 5.18
CA LEU A 126 9.62 -0.01 4.67
C LEU A 126 9.08 -1.08 5.66
N PRO A 127 9.30 -0.99 6.98
CA PRO A 127 8.74 -1.96 7.91
C PRO A 127 7.21 -2.05 7.89
N VAL A 128 6.48 -0.92 7.80
CA VAL A 128 5.01 -0.95 7.74
C VAL A 128 4.53 -1.53 6.41
N TYR A 129 5.19 -1.18 5.31
CA TYR A 129 4.90 -1.73 3.99
C TYR A 129 5.11 -3.24 3.91
N ILE A 130 6.25 -3.74 4.40
CA ILE A 130 6.54 -5.17 4.43
C ILE A 130 5.58 -5.90 5.37
N ASN A 131 5.23 -5.33 6.53
CA ASN A 131 4.23 -5.94 7.40
C ASN A 131 2.87 -6.06 6.70
N SER A 132 2.45 -5.01 5.99
CA SER A 132 1.21 -5.03 5.22
C SER A 132 1.22 -6.08 4.10
N LEU A 133 2.31 -6.15 3.31
CA LEU A 133 2.49 -7.18 2.28
C LEU A 133 2.39 -8.59 2.87
N ARG A 134 3.06 -8.85 4.01
CA ARG A 134 3.01 -10.14 4.72
C ARG A 134 1.61 -10.51 5.21
N LYS A 135 0.74 -9.51 5.43
CA LYS A 135 -0.67 -9.66 5.82
C LYS A 135 -1.64 -9.67 4.63
N SER A 136 -1.14 -9.56 3.41
CA SER A 136 -1.99 -9.56 2.22
C SER A 136 -2.75 -10.87 2.05
N GLU A 137 -3.95 -10.82 1.49
CA GLU A 137 -4.78 -12.01 1.25
C GLU A 137 -4.07 -13.05 0.36
N VAL A 138 -3.15 -12.61 -0.50
CA VAL A 138 -2.35 -13.49 -1.36
C VAL A 138 -1.34 -14.29 -0.54
N LEU A 139 -0.68 -13.70 0.46
CA LEU A 139 0.35 -14.35 1.28
C LEU A 139 -0.16 -15.00 2.57
N LEU A 140 -1.35 -14.64 3.04
CA LEU A 140 -1.97 -15.31 4.18
C LEU A 140 -2.66 -16.63 3.76
N PRO A 141 -2.64 -17.66 4.62
CA PRO A 141 -3.48 -18.85 4.42
C PRO A 141 -4.95 -18.43 4.55
N GLY A 142 -5.63 -18.31 3.42
CA GLY A 142 -6.97 -17.73 3.32
C GLY A 142 -8.04 -18.57 4.01
N LEU A 143 -8.46 -18.16 5.22
CA LEU A 143 -9.66 -18.70 5.87
C LEU A 143 -10.94 -17.95 5.45
N ARG A 144 -10.80 -16.71 4.99
CA ARG A 144 -11.93 -15.81 4.67
C ARG A 144 -11.99 -15.32 3.21
N SER A 145 -11.05 -15.79 2.37
CA SER A 145 -11.01 -15.46 0.94
C SER A 145 -10.93 -16.72 0.11
N SER A 146 -11.73 -16.79 -0.94
CA SER A 146 -11.68 -17.89 -1.92
C SER A 146 -10.36 -17.86 -2.71
N VAL A 147 -9.96 -19.02 -3.25
CA VAL A 147 -8.80 -19.11 -4.15
C VAL A 147 -8.95 -18.18 -5.35
N HIS A 148 -10.16 -18.06 -5.90
CA HIS A 148 -10.44 -17.18 -7.04
C HIS A 148 -10.18 -15.71 -6.71
N GLN A 149 -10.67 -15.21 -5.56
CA GLN A 149 -10.43 -13.83 -5.12
C GLN A 149 -8.94 -13.55 -4.94
N ARG A 150 -8.21 -14.49 -4.33
CA ARG A 150 -6.76 -14.36 -4.13
C ARG A 150 -5.98 -14.32 -5.44
N LEU A 151 -6.34 -15.18 -6.41
CA LEU A 151 -5.76 -15.17 -7.75
C LEU A 151 -6.08 -13.88 -8.50
N GLN A 152 -7.31 -13.39 -8.40
CA GLN A 152 -7.72 -12.12 -9.00
C GLN A 152 -6.91 -10.95 -8.42
N GLN A 153 -6.83 -10.84 -7.09
CA GLN A 153 -6.04 -9.79 -6.43
C GLN A 153 -4.57 -9.89 -6.82
N ARG A 154 -4.00 -11.11 -6.85
CA ARG A 154 -2.62 -11.33 -7.32
C ARG A 154 -2.42 -10.75 -8.73
N CYS A 155 -3.29 -11.08 -9.68
CA CYS A 155 -3.18 -10.58 -11.05
C CYS A 155 -3.31 -9.05 -11.14
N GLN A 156 -4.24 -8.46 -10.39
CA GLN A 156 -4.45 -7.01 -10.36
C GLN A 156 -3.27 -6.26 -9.73
N VAL A 157 -2.68 -6.78 -8.66
CA VAL A 157 -1.54 -6.14 -8.00
C VAL A 157 -0.24 -6.31 -8.80
N LEU A 158 -0.07 -7.44 -9.50
CA LEU A 158 1.10 -7.68 -10.35
C LEU A 158 1.22 -6.68 -11.50
N SER A 159 0.13 -6.06 -11.97
CA SER A 159 0.19 -5.04 -13.01
C SER A 159 0.48 -3.63 -12.48
N MET A 160 0.26 -3.37 -11.18
CA MET A 160 0.38 -2.03 -10.59
C MET A 160 1.78 -1.44 -10.73
N ASP A 161 1.81 -0.12 -10.89
CA ASP A 161 3.02 0.69 -10.75
C ASP A 161 3.44 0.82 -9.27
N THR A 162 4.56 1.49 -9.02
CA THR A 162 5.10 1.68 -7.67
C THR A 162 4.16 2.49 -6.77
N CYS A 163 3.48 3.52 -7.31
CA CYS A 163 2.58 4.38 -6.53
C CYS A 163 1.30 3.65 -6.13
N CYS A 164 0.68 2.95 -7.07
CA CYS A 164 -0.48 2.10 -6.85
C CYS A 164 -0.13 0.97 -5.88
N THR A 165 1.04 0.35 -6.03
CA THR A 165 1.44 -0.72 -5.10
C THR A 165 1.61 -0.18 -3.68
N ALA A 166 2.23 0.99 -3.49
CA ALA A 166 2.35 1.63 -2.19
C ALA A 166 1.00 1.95 -1.56
N THR A 167 0.08 2.55 -2.33
CA THR A 167 -1.28 2.88 -1.86
C THR A 167 -2.19 1.65 -1.69
N HIS A 168 -1.88 0.53 -2.35
CA HIS A 168 -2.57 -0.74 -2.11
C HIS A 168 -2.21 -1.33 -0.73
N PHE A 169 -0.92 -1.28 -0.35
CA PHE A 169 -0.45 -1.81 0.92
C PHE A 169 -0.47 -0.81 2.08
N TYR A 170 -0.61 0.48 1.81
CA TYR A 170 -0.90 1.49 2.81
C TYR A 170 -1.96 2.44 2.24
N PRO A 171 -3.25 2.09 2.37
CA PRO A 171 -4.34 2.87 1.82
C PRO A 171 -4.42 4.26 2.46
N GLN A 172 -5.06 5.20 1.80
CA GLN A 172 -5.33 6.51 2.41
C GLN A 172 -6.62 6.43 3.22
N LEU A 173 -6.55 6.77 4.51
CA LEU A 173 -7.71 6.91 5.38
C LEU A 173 -8.02 8.40 5.55
N LEU A 174 -9.00 8.91 4.81
CA LEU A 174 -9.33 10.33 4.76
C LEU A 174 -10.55 10.63 5.63
N PRO A 175 -10.45 11.50 6.66
CA PRO A 175 -11.62 11.99 7.36
C PRO A 175 -12.43 12.89 6.42
N LEU A 176 -13.75 12.69 6.35
CA LEU A 176 -14.63 13.54 5.56
C LEU A 176 -15.13 14.71 6.42
N PRO A 177 -15.10 15.95 5.89
CA PRO A 177 -15.63 17.10 6.59
C PRO A 177 -17.14 16.96 6.81
N LEU A 178 -17.58 17.19 8.05
CA LEU A 178 -18.99 17.12 8.45
C LEU A 178 -19.68 18.50 8.46
N SER A 179 -18.95 19.60 8.20
CA SER A 179 -19.49 20.96 8.17
C SER A 179 -19.20 21.68 6.85
N VAL A 180 -20.10 22.60 6.50
CA VAL A 180 -20.13 23.34 5.23
C VAL A 180 -18.99 24.36 5.10
N ASP A 181 -18.45 24.84 6.24
CA ASP A 181 -17.38 25.84 6.26
C ASP A 181 -16.01 25.28 5.82
N SER A 182 -15.88 23.96 5.75
CA SER A 182 -14.73 23.25 5.16
C SER A 182 -15.04 22.80 3.73
N SER A 183 -15.31 23.76 2.83
CA SER A 183 -15.52 23.51 1.40
C SER A 183 -14.27 23.02 0.65
N ASN A 184 -13.17 22.76 1.36
CA ASN A 184 -11.96 22.22 0.78
C ASN A 184 -12.09 20.69 0.74
N LEU A 185 -11.85 20.09 -0.43
CA LEU A 185 -11.68 18.65 -0.53
C LEU A 185 -10.64 18.20 0.51
N PRO A 186 -10.86 17.08 1.23
CA PRO A 186 -9.88 16.58 2.19
C PRO A 186 -8.54 16.41 1.49
N ASN A 187 -7.52 17.10 1.99
CA ASN A 187 -6.21 17.06 1.40
C ASN A 187 -5.60 15.68 1.66
N PRO A 188 -4.85 15.09 0.69
CA PRO A 188 -4.13 13.84 0.91
C PRO A 188 -3.16 13.89 2.11
N GLU A 189 -2.73 15.10 2.49
CA GLU A 189 -1.86 15.36 3.65
C GLU A 189 -2.56 15.17 5.00
N GLU A 190 -3.89 15.19 5.02
CA GLU A 190 -4.72 14.95 6.22
C GLU A 190 -5.05 13.47 6.43
N ALA A 191 -4.46 12.58 5.62
CA ALA A 191 -4.65 11.14 5.76
C ALA A 191 -4.20 10.64 7.14
N LEU A 192 -5.10 9.94 7.80
CA LEU A 192 -4.86 9.33 9.10
C LEU A 192 -4.12 8.01 8.95
N ARG A 193 -3.51 7.55 10.05
CA ARG A 193 -2.90 6.23 10.12
C ARG A 193 -3.95 5.15 9.92
N CYS A 194 -3.59 4.08 9.20
CA CYS A 194 -4.46 2.93 8.96
C CYS A 194 -4.57 2.02 10.18
N CYS A 195 -5.18 2.55 11.25
CA CYS A 195 -5.37 1.90 12.55
C CYS A 195 -6.78 2.25 13.05
N GLY A 196 -7.48 1.29 13.64
CA GLY A 196 -8.83 1.46 14.19
C GLY A 196 -8.90 2.53 15.29
N ALA A 197 -7.80 2.75 16.02
CA ALA A 197 -7.71 3.84 17.00
C ALA A 197 -7.78 5.25 16.38
N SER A 198 -7.64 5.37 15.06
CA SER A 198 -7.78 6.64 14.32
C SER A 198 -9.24 6.95 13.94
N LEU A 199 -10.16 6.00 14.12
CA LEU A 199 -11.57 6.16 13.77
C LEU A 199 -12.36 6.65 14.98
N ASP A 200 -12.99 7.81 14.86
CA ASP A 200 -13.96 8.31 15.84
C ASP A 200 -15.37 7.85 15.44
N PRO A 201 -16.15 7.22 16.33
CA PRO A 201 -17.56 6.90 16.09
C PRO A 201 -18.45 8.07 15.66
N ARG A 202 -18.02 9.32 15.84
CA ARG A 202 -18.72 10.54 15.40
C ARG A 202 -18.42 10.94 13.96
N GLY A 203 -17.43 10.30 13.34
CA GLY A 203 -16.85 10.68 12.05
C GLY A 203 -17.33 9.84 10.86
N LEU A 204 -17.04 10.37 9.67
CA LEU A 204 -17.13 9.67 8.40
C LEU A 204 -15.71 9.57 7.83
N TYR A 205 -15.33 8.38 7.36
CA TYR A 205 -13.98 8.17 6.84
C TYR A 205 -14.02 7.46 5.50
N LEU A 206 -13.28 7.99 4.52
CA LEU A 206 -13.11 7.40 3.21
C LEU A 206 -11.77 6.68 3.14
N VAL A 207 -11.80 5.37 2.92
CA VAL A 207 -10.63 4.55 2.62
C VAL A 207 -10.46 4.48 1.10
N HIS A 208 -9.30 4.94 0.65
CA HIS A 208 -8.94 5.04 -0.76
C HIS A 208 -7.68 4.19 -1.08
N ALA A 209 -7.84 3.23 -1.99
CA ALA A 209 -6.77 2.40 -2.54
C ALA A 209 -7.05 2.07 -4.01
N PRO A 210 -6.07 1.61 -4.82
CA PRO A 210 -6.30 1.36 -6.25
C PRO A 210 -7.44 0.40 -6.59
N LEU A 211 -7.74 -0.56 -5.70
CA LEU A 211 -8.80 -1.55 -5.88
C LEU A 211 -10.01 -1.33 -4.96
N THR A 212 -9.91 -0.43 -3.98
CA THR A 212 -10.93 -0.25 -2.94
C THR A 212 -11.32 1.21 -2.80
N LEU A 213 -12.63 1.46 -2.73
CA LEU A 213 -13.18 2.72 -2.29
C LEU A 213 -14.28 2.42 -1.26
N LEU A 214 -13.99 2.71 0.01
CA LEU A 214 -14.85 2.33 1.13
C LEU A 214 -15.18 3.55 1.98
N LEU A 215 -16.44 3.76 2.30
CA LEU A 215 -16.92 4.80 3.20
C LEU A 215 -17.36 4.16 4.51
N TRP A 216 -16.60 4.39 5.57
CA TRP A 216 -16.98 3.99 6.92
C TRP A 216 -17.82 5.07 7.59
N VAL A 217 -18.88 4.63 8.26
CA VAL A 217 -19.86 5.46 8.95
C VAL A 217 -19.90 5.06 10.41
N GLY A 218 -19.52 5.98 11.29
CA GLY A 218 -19.58 5.77 12.73
C GLY A 218 -21.00 5.75 13.29
N THR A 219 -21.19 5.05 14.40
CA THR A 219 -22.49 4.90 15.10
C THR A 219 -23.07 6.21 15.65
N ARG A 220 -22.22 7.22 15.88
CA ARG A 220 -22.58 8.52 16.50
C ARG A 220 -22.41 9.69 15.53
N VAL A 221 -22.42 9.42 14.21
CA VAL A 221 -22.41 10.47 13.18
C VAL A 221 -23.65 11.37 13.33
N PRO A 222 -23.52 12.70 13.17
CA PRO A 222 -24.66 13.61 13.22
C PRO A 222 -25.76 13.22 12.23
N THR A 223 -27.01 13.30 12.67
CA THR A 223 -28.17 12.97 11.82
C THR A 223 -28.27 13.86 10.59
N SER A 224 -27.81 15.12 10.66
CA SER A 224 -27.70 16.03 9.52
C SER A 224 -26.84 15.44 8.40
N SER A 225 -25.65 14.92 8.72
CA SER A 225 -24.74 14.32 7.74
C SER A 225 -25.32 13.04 7.13
N LEU A 226 -26.06 12.24 7.92
CA LEU A 226 -26.74 11.05 7.40
C LEU A 226 -27.86 11.40 6.41
N VAL A 227 -28.65 12.44 6.71
CA VAL A 227 -29.70 12.94 5.80
C VAL A 227 -29.06 13.53 4.54
N GLU A 228 -27.99 14.32 4.69
CA GLU A 228 -27.31 14.96 3.57
C GLU A 228 -26.61 13.96 2.62
N LEU A 229 -26.07 12.84 3.11
CA LEU A 229 -25.41 11.83 2.26
C LEU A 229 -26.32 10.71 1.78
N PHE A 230 -27.15 10.19 2.67
CA PHE A 230 -27.89 8.94 2.47
C PHE A 230 -29.41 9.14 2.46
N ASN A 231 -29.90 10.39 2.59
CA ASN A 231 -31.33 10.70 2.72
C ASN A 231 -32.02 9.88 3.81
N THR A 232 -31.30 9.61 4.91
CA THR A 232 -31.73 8.72 5.98
C THR A 232 -31.51 9.40 7.33
N SER A 233 -32.53 9.38 8.20
CA SER A 233 -32.49 10.05 9.52
C SER A 233 -31.98 9.16 10.66
N CYS A 234 -31.83 7.85 10.42
CA CYS A 234 -31.43 6.89 11.45
C CYS A 234 -30.27 6.00 10.96
N PHE A 235 -29.25 5.84 11.81
CA PHE A 235 -28.09 4.99 11.51
C PHE A 235 -28.49 3.52 11.28
N SER A 236 -29.51 3.02 12.00
CA SER A 236 -29.95 1.62 11.87
C SER A 236 -30.53 1.30 10.49
N SER A 237 -31.19 2.28 9.84
CA SER A 237 -31.77 2.14 8.50
C SER A 237 -30.76 2.26 7.35
N LEU A 238 -29.53 2.68 7.63
CA LEU A 238 -28.47 2.74 6.60
C LEU A 238 -28.12 1.31 6.15
N SER A 239 -28.03 1.08 4.84
CA SER A 239 -27.60 -0.20 4.29
C SER A 239 -26.07 -0.25 4.15
N SER A 240 -25.44 -1.32 4.66
CA SER A 240 -24.03 -1.62 4.35
C SER A 240 -23.91 -2.36 3.03
N GLY A 241 -22.77 -2.20 2.34
CA GLY A 241 -22.45 -2.91 1.12
C GLY A 241 -22.17 -2.00 -0.08
N GLU A 242 -22.12 -2.61 -1.26
CA GLU A 242 -21.97 -1.89 -2.53
C GLU A 242 -23.13 -0.90 -2.73
N THR A 243 -22.82 0.39 -2.75
CA THR A 243 -23.83 1.45 -2.76
C THR A 243 -23.46 2.51 -3.77
N LYS A 244 -24.45 3.02 -4.50
CA LYS A 244 -24.32 4.27 -5.27
C LYS A 244 -24.84 5.41 -4.41
N LEU A 245 -24.03 6.46 -4.22
CA LEU A 245 -24.50 7.65 -3.51
C LEU A 245 -25.66 8.30 -4.25
N LEU A 246 -26.64 8.76 -3.49
CA LEU A 246 -27.78 9.50 -4.01
C LEU A 246 -27.31 10.86 -4.54
N VAL A 247 -27.94 11.31 -5.63
CA VAL A 247 -27.71 12.65 -6.17
C VAL A 247 -28.56 13.63 -5.36
N LEU A 248 -27.96 14.20 -4.32
CA LEU A 248 -28.60 15.19 -3.47
C LEU A 248 -27.96 16.56 -3.71
N GLU A 249 -28.81 17.59 -3.81
CA GLU A 249 -28.42 18.99 -4.05
C GLU A 249 -28.08 19.69 -2.74
N ASN A 250 -27.13 19.12 -1.99
CA ASN A 250 -26.57 19.74 -0.80
C ASN A 250 -25.03 19.78 -0.87
N PRO A 251 -24.37 20.74 -0.18
CA PRO A 251 -22.93 20.95 -0.30
C PRO A 251 -22.10 19.71 0.02
N LEU A 252 -22.48 18.96 1.05
CA LEU A 252 -21.73 17.81 1.54
C LEU A 252 -21.81 16.63 0.55
N SER A 253 -23.01 16.32 0.03
CA SER A 253 -23.20 15.30 -1.02
C SER A 253 -22.46 15.66 -2.31
N ILE A 254 -22.52 16.93 -2.74
CA ILE A 254 -21.82 17.39 -3.94
C ILE A 254 -20.30 17.26 -3.75
N SER A 255 -19.77 17.69 -2.60
CA SER A 255 -18.34 17.60 -2.28
C SER A 255 -17.85 16.15 -2.24
N VAL A 256 -18.53 15.26 -1.52
CA VAL A 256 -18.15 13.85 -1.41
C VAL A 256 -18.26 13.13 -2.76
N ARG A 257 -19.30 13.39 -3.56
CA ARG A 257 -19.43 12.83 -4.92
C ARG A 257 -18.31 13.35 -5.83
N SER A 258 -17.99 14.64 -5.76
CA SER A 258 -16.88 15.25 -6.53
C SER A 258 -15.53 14.63 -6.16
N LEU A 259 -15.26 14.44 -4.87
CA LEU A 259 -14.08 13.75 -4.37
C LEU A 259 -14.01 12.31 -4.92
N ILE A 260 -15.08 11.53 -4.79
CA ILE A 260 -15.15 10.15 -5.28
C ILE A 260 -14.90 10.08 -6.79
N ASN A 261 -15.50 10.99 -7.56
CA ASN A 261 -15.31 11.06 -9.02
C ASN A 261 -13.85 11.41 -9.36
N THR A 262 -13.26 12.36 -8.64
CA THR A 262 -11.84 12.74 -8.80
C THR A 262 -10.93 11.55 -8.53
N LEU A 263 -11.13 10.84 -7.42
CA LEU A 263 -10.35 9.66 -7.07
C LEU A 263 -10.51 8.57 -8.15
N ASN A 264 -11.74 8.31 -8.62
CA ASN A 264 -11.99 7.30 -9.64
C ASN A 264 -11.43 7.67 -11.03
N SER A 265 -11.22 8.95 -11.32
CA SER A 265 -10.56 9.39 -12.57
C SER A 265 -9.05 9.09 -12.60
N GLN A 266 -8.44 8.86 -11.43
CA GLN A 266 -7.00 8.61 -11.28
C GLN A 266 -6.60 7.14 -11.44
N VAL A 267 -7.58 6.23 -11.52
CA VAL A 267 -7.34 4.78 -11.61
C VAL A 267 -7.88 4.23 -12.94
N PRO A 268 -7.29 3.14 -13.47
CA PRO A 268 -7.71 2.57 -14.75
C PRO A 268 -9.14 2.02 -14.74
N CYS A 269 -9.58 1.50 -13.59
CA CYS A 269 -10.91 0.94 -13.41
C CYS A 269 -11.63 1.68 -12.29
N ALA A 270 -12.77 2.29 -12.61
CA ALA A 270 -13.60 2.96 -11.61
C ALA A 270 -14.03 1.98 -10.52
N ARG A 271 -13.76 2.33 -9.26
CA ARG A 271 -14.13 1.51 -8.11
C ARG A 271 -15.57 1.81 -7.72
N LYS A 272 -16.26 0.75 -7.32
CA LYS A 272 -17.58 0.89 -6.72
C LYS A 272 -17.42 1.29 -5.25
N LEU A 273 -18.26 2.21 -4.79
CA LEU A 273 -18.27 2.62 -3.40
C LEU A 273 -18.87 1.51 -2.54
N TRP A 274 -18.17 1.16 -1.46
CA TRP A 274 -18.64 0.23 -0.45
C TRP A 274 -18.89 0.96 0.87
N VAL A 275 -20.12 0.95 1.37
CA VAL A 275 -20.48 1.59 2.64
C VAL A 275 -20.33 0.57 3.77
N VAL A 276 -19.63 0.94 4.83
CA VAL A 276 -19.44 0.13 6.04
C VAL A 276 -19.97 0.88 7.23
N LYS A 277 -20.92 0.29 7.94
CA LYS A 277 -21.37 0.77 9.25
C LYS A 277 -20.51 0.18 10.35
N GLU A 278 -20.14 1.00 11.31
CA GLU A 278 -19.52 0.54 12.57
C GLU A 278 -20.41 -0.51 13.26
N GLY A 279 -19.83 -1.63 13.66
CA GLY A 279 -20.53 -2.73 14.32
C GLY A 279 -21.32 -3.67 13.42
N ASP A 280 -21.30 -3.47 12.09
CA ASP A 280 -21.92 -4.37 11.12
C ASP A 280 -20.91 -5.42 10.60
N THR A 281 -21.42 -6.53 10.06
CA THR A 281 -20.66 -7.61 9.43
C THR A 281 -19.69 -7.15 8.34
N CYS A 282 -20.03 -6.05 7.65
CA CYS A 282 -19.19 -5.45 6.61
C CYS A 282 -17.90 -4.80 7.15
N GLU A 283 -17.78 -4.62 8.48
CA GLU A 283 -16.59 -4.03 9.10
C GLU A 283 -15.34 -4.89 8.91
N GLU A 284 -15.50 -6.18 8.64
CA GLU A 284 -14.39 -7.04 8.25
C GLU A 284 -13.67 -6.52 6.99
N ALA A 285 -14.40 -5.93 6.03
CA ALA A 285 -13.81 -5.36 4.83
C ALA A 285 -12.91 -4.17 5.16
N LEU A 286 -13.31 -3.33 6.12
CA LEU A 286 -12.49 -2.22 6.61
C LEU A 286 -11.25 -2.73 7.36
N GLN A 287 -11.40 -3.73 8.23
CA GLN A 287 -10.29 -4.26 9.06
C GLN A 287 -9.09 -4.71 8.23
N ARG A 288 -9.29 -5.17 6.99
CA ARG A 288 -8.21 -5.55 6.06
C ARG A 288 -7.38 -4.37 5.58
N HIS A 289 -7.95 -3.17 5.61
CA HIS A 289 -7.31 -1.91 5.22
C HIS A 289 -6.69 -1.16 6.40
N LEU A 290 -6.98 -1.56 7.65
CA LEU A 290 -6.32 -1.07 8.85
C LEU A 290 -4.98 -1.79 9.05
N VAL A 291 -4.06 -1.55 8.12
CA VAL A 291 -2.81 -2.31 7.96
C VAL A 291 -1.81 -2.17 9.11
N GLU A 292 -2.04 -1.28 10.07
CA GLU A 292 -1.22 -1.19 11.29
C GLU A 292 -1.70 -2.12 12.41
N ASP A 293 -2.95 -2.55 12.37
CA ASP A 293 -3.56 -3.40 13.40
C ASP A 293 -3.21 -4.88 13.19
N LYS A 294 -3.61 -5.72 14.16
CA LYS A 294 -3.59 -7.18 13.98
C LYS A 294 -4.60 -7.56 12.92
N SER A 295 -4.19 -8.37 11.94
CA SER A 295 -5.11 -8.81 10.89
C SER A 295 -6.05 -9.89 11.42
N PRO A 296 -7.35 -9.84 11.07
CA PRO A 296 -8.31 -10.89 11.43
C PRO A 296 -7.97 -12.24 10.80
N ASN A 297 -7.17 -12.24 9.72
CA ASN A 297 -6.70 -13.42 9.02
C ASN A 297 -5.32 -13.91 9.53
N GLY A 298 -4.81 -13.31 10.60
CA GLY A 298 -3.50 -13.59 11.18
C GLY A 298 -2.40 -12.65 10.69
N GLY A 299 -1.36 -12.52 11.51
CA GLY A 299 -0.26 -11.57 11.31
C GLY A 299 -0.22 -10.49 12.40
N ALA A 300 0.99 -10.06 12.73
CA ALA A 300 1.27 -9.12 13.80
C ALA A 300 0.81 -7.69 13.48
N SER A 301 0.48 -6.91 14.51
CA SER A 301 0.35 -5.46 14.36
C SER A 301 1.70 -4.85 13.95
N TYR A 302 1.68 -3.60 13.51
CA TYR A 302 2.90 -2.88 13.17
C TYR A 302 3.84 -2.76 14.38
N THR A 303 3.31 -2.52 15.58
CA THR A 303 4.10 -2.43 16.82
C THR A 303 4.77 -3.76 17.15
N ASP A 304 4.03 -4.86 17.09
CA ASP A 304 4.53 -6.20 17.37
C ASP A 304 5.60 -6.59 16.33
N PHE A 305 5.37 -6.28 15.05
CA PHE A 305 6.33 -6.55 13.98
C PHE A 305 7.62 -5.73 14.15
N LEU A 306 7.54 -4.45 14.50
CA LEU A 306 8.72 -3.64 14.79
C LEU A 306 9.54 -4.18 15.96
N TYR A 307 8.87 -4.63 17.02
CA TYR A 307 9.53 -5.24 18.16
C TYR A 307 10.29 -6.51 17.73
N HIS A 308 9.64 -7.40 16.97
CA HIS A 308 10.30 -8.59 16.45
C HIS A 308 11.47 -8.28 15.52
N LEU A 309 11.33 -7.30 14.61
CA LEU A 309 12.43 -6.85 13.76
C LEU A 309 13.62 -6.35 14.59
N HIS A 310 13.36 -5.55 15.63
CA HIS A 310 14.40 -5.04 16.50
C HIS A 310 15.17 -6.17 17.19
N VAL A 311 14.45 -7.07 17.87
CA VAL A 311 15.06 -8.21 18.59
C VAL A 311 15.88 -9.08 17.64
N SER A 312 15.34 -9.42 16.46
CA SER A 312 16.05 -10.25 15.49
C SER A 312 17.27 -9.53 14.89
N SER A 313 17.18 -8.23 14.61
CA SER A 313 18.30 -7.46 14.06
C SER A 313 19.46 -7.34 15.05
N VAL A 314 19.18 -7.20 16.34
CA VAL A 314 20.20 -7.16 17.39
C VAL A 314 20.86 -8.54 17.55
N ARG A 315 20.07 -9.61 17.48
CA ARG A 315 20.57 -11.00 17.58
C ARG A 315 21.56 -11.34 16.46
N LEU A 316 21.36 -10.83 15.24
CA LEU A 316 22.29 -11.05 14.11
C LEU A 316 23.65 -10.34 14.27
N LEU A 317 23.77 -9.43 15.24
CA LEU A 317 25.00 -8.66 15.50
C LEU A 317 25.80 -9.18 16.69
N GLN A 318 25.25 -10.14 17.44
CA GLN A 318 25.91 -10.85 18.53
C GLN A 318 26.61 -12.09 18.00
#